data_AF-A0A356TF72-F1
#
_entry.id   AF-A0A356TF72-F1
#
_cell.length_a   1.000
_cell.length_b   1.000
_cell.length_c   1.000
_cell.angle_alpha   90.00
_cell.angle_beta   90.00
_cell.angle_gamma   90.00
#
_symmetry.space_group_name_H-M   'P 1'
#
loop_
_entity.id
_entity.type
_entity.pdbx_description
1 polymer ?
#
loop_
_entity_poly.entity_id
_entity_poly.type
_entity_poly.pdbx_seq_one_letter_code
_entity_poly.pdbx_strand_id
1 'polypeptide(L)'
;MMRFGGLSLLLLLLGGCASDLPEGHRATPEGDGPRILWDLYAEPLPDIPLPNDVATWPDPSRATGRRLNASLLVDTETERQIRRYFDELDGWGTFAPITIPFDAEIDVADLLERQGGADNFHERDFPDHAVYVINMETGVPALLDLNGGNFYYTATHVDQYWENDPRDGESK
;
A
#
# COMPACT_ATOMS: atom_id res chain seq x y z
N MET A 1 -20.19 -62.65 -27.81
CA MET A 1 -21.29 -62.09 -27.00
C MET A 1 -20.66 -61.30 -25.84
N MET A 2 -20.95 -59.98 -25.79
CA MET A 2 -20.83 -58.94 -24.71
C MET A 2 -20.18 -59.31 -23.35
N ARG A 3 -19.51 -58.43 -22.57
CA ARG A 3 -18.99 -57.03 -22.59
C ARG A 3 -18.26 -56.82 -21.24
N PHE A 4 -17.79 -55.58 -20.98
CA PHE A 4 -17.15 -55.03 -19.75
C PHE A 4 -15.63 -55.20 -19.73
N GLY A 5 -14.81 -54.16 -19.60
CA GLY A 5 -15.10 -52.79 -19.16
C GLY A 5 -13.83 -52.29 -18.46
N GLY A 6 -12.75 -52.12 -19.24
CA GLY A 6 -11.44 -51.73 -18.73
C GLY A 6 -11.35 -50.23 -18.51
N LEU A 7 -11.75 -49.81 -17.32
CA LEU A 7 -11.42 -48.58 -16.59
C LEU A 7 -10.37 -47.67 -17.26
N SER A 8 -10.81 -46.70 -18.07
CA SER A 8 -10.01 -45.51 -18.41
C SER A 8 -10.05 -44.56 -17.22
N LEU A 9 -9.10 -44.70 -16.30
CA LEU A 9 -8.88 -43.70 -15.25
C LEU A 9 -8.06 -42.56 -15.86
N LEU A 10 -8.77 -41.54 -16.34
CA LEU A 10 -8.23 -40.30 -16.87
C LEU A 10 -7.55 -39.55 -15.70
N LEU A 11 -6.22 -39.64 -15.62
CA LEU A 11 -5.41 -38.85 -14.70
C LEU A 11 -5.36 -37.40 -15.23
N LEU A 12 -6.33 -36.58 -14.83
CA LEU A 12 -6.26 -35.12 -14.99
C LEU A 12 -5.16 -34.60 -14.08
N LEU A 13 -3.93 -34.55 -14.59
CA LEU A 13 -2.83 -33.79 -14.02
C LEU A 13 -3.21 -32.30 -14.11
N LEU A 14 -3.67 -31.77 -12.98
CA LEU A 14 -3.77 -30.35 -12.67
C LEU A 14 -2.36 -29.74 -12.74
N GLY A 15 -1.88 -29.45 -13.95
CA GLY A 15 -0.73 -28.60 -14.20
C GLY A 15 -1.12 -27.15 -13.96
N GLY A 16 -1.34 -26.79 -12.70
CA GLY A 16 -1.37 -25.38 -12.31
C GLY A 16 0.04 -24.83 -12.43
N CYS A 17 0.23 -23.81 -13.25
CA CYS A 17 1.44 -22.97 -13.18
C CYS A 17 1.44 -22.28 -11.82
N ALA A 18 2.02 -22.94 -10.81
CA ALA A 18 2.53 -22.24 -9.65
C ALA A 18 3.78 -21.51 -10.13
N SER A 19 3.62 -20.27 -10.60
CA SER A 19 4.74 -19.34 -10.55
C SER A 19 5.14 -19.24 -9.09
N ASP A 20 6.41 -19.52 -8.76
CA ASP A 20 6.91 -19.34 -7.39
C ASP A 20 6.46 -17.96 -6.89
N LEU A 21 5.70 -17.95 -5.79
CA LEU A 21 5.30 -16.70 -5.17
C LEU A 21 6.57 -15.96 -4.76
N PRO A 22 6.64 -14.63 -4.91
CA PRO A 22 7.81 -13.87 -4.51
C PRO A 22 8.17 -14.19 -3.05
N GLU A 23 9.38 -14.68 -2.82
CA GLU A 23 9.87 -14.91 -1.46
C GLU A 23 10.23 -13.56 -0.83
N GLY A 24 9.72 -13.31 0.38
CA GLY A 24 10.07 -12.11 1.14
C GLY A 24 11.55 -12.14 1.57
N HIS A 25 12.21 -10.98 1.57
CA HIS A 25 13.64 -10.89 1.92
C HIS A 25 13.97 -11.35 3.33
N ARG A 26 13.09 -11.09 4.29
CA ARG A 26 13.26 -11.44 5.70
C ARG A 26 11.93 -11.31 6.45
N ALA A 27 11.70 -12.17 7.43
CA ALA A 27 10.61 -11.97 8.39
C ALA A 27 10.91 -10.74 9.29
N THR A 28 9.91 -9.88 9.48
CA THR A 28 9.98 -8.80 10.47
C THR A 28 10.13 -9.39 11.86
N PRO A 29 11.15 -8.99 12.65
CA PRO A 29 11.27 -9.41 14.05
C PRO A 29 10.03 -9.01 14.86
N GLU A 30 9.80 -9.69 15.99
CA GLU A 30 8.78 -9.25 16.94
C GLU A 30 9.12 -7.86 17.52
N GLY A 31 8.10 -7.07 17.77
CA GLY A 31 8.19 -5.71 18.30
C GLY A 31 6.82 -5.23 18.79
N ASP A 32 6.83 -4.11 19.49
CA ASP A 32 5.68 -3.43 20.11
C ASP A 32 5.19 -2.21 19.30
N GLY A 33 5.86 -1.87 18.21
CA GLY A 33 5.47 -0.76 17.33
C GLY A 33 4.20 -1.03 16.50
N PRO A 34 3.65 0.03 15.89
CA PRO A 34 2.47 -0.08 15.02
C PRO A 34 2.67 -1.08 13.88
N ARG A 35 1.62 -1.81 13.54
CA ARG A 35 1.60 -2.79 12.46
C ARG A 35 0.82 -2.27 11.28
N ILE A 36 1.24 -2.69 10.09
CA ILE A 36 0.50 -2.44 8.86
C ILE A 36 -0.84 -3.17 8.93
N LEU A 37 -1.94 -2.47 8.69
CA LEU A 37 -3.24 -3.11 8.55
C LEU A 37 -3.27 -3.94 7.28
N TRP A 38 -3.69 -5.19 7.44
CA TRP A 38 -3.93 -6.13 6.35
C TRP A 38 -5.18 -6.94 6.66
N ASP A 39 -6.34 -6.35 6.39
CA ASP A 39 -7.65 -7.00 6.51
C ASP A 39 -8.41 -6.91 5.19
N LEU A 40 -8.42 -8.03 4.46
CA LEU A 40 -9.14 -8.15 3.19
C LEU A 40 -10.66 -8.26 3.35
N TYR A 41 -11.14 -8.48 4.57
CA TYR A 41 -12.55 -8.71 4.88
C TYR A 41 -13.19 -7.53 5.63
N ALA A 42 -12.45 -6.46 5.88
CA ALA A 42 -13.01 -5.22 6.42
C ALA A 42 -14.11 -4.68 5.49
N GLU A 43 -15.17 -4.15 6.11
CA GLU A 43 -16.32 -3.56 5.42
C GLU A 43 -16.37 -2.04 5.72
N PRO A 44 -16.74 -1.19 4.74
CA PRO A 44 -17.21 -1.52 3.39
C PRO A 44 -16.10 -1.74 2.36
N LEU A 45 -14.83 -1.51 2.74
CA LEU A 45 -13.64 -1.69 1.91
C LEU A 45 -12.52 -2.31 2.76
N PRO A 46 -11.61 -3.08 2.13
CA PRO A 46 -10.50 -3.72 2.84
C PRO A 46 -9.50 -2.68 3.38
N ASP A 47 -8.95 -2.97 4.55
CA ASP A 47 -7.86 -2.21 5.15
C ASP A 47 -6.52 -2.81 4.72
N ILE A 48 -5.99 -2.29 3.61
CA ILE A 48 -4.70 -2.72 3.05
C ILE A 48 -3.90 -1.51 2.56
N PRO A 49 -2.57 -1.64 2.41
CA PRO A 49 -1.78 -0.65 1.69
C PRO A 49 -2.29 -0.49 0.25
N LEU A 50 -2.31 0.75 -0.24
CA LEU A 50 -2.64 1.08 -1.62
C LEU A 50 -1.51 1.95 -2.22
N PRO A 51 -1.18 1.82 -3.50
CA PRO A 51 -1.70 0.87 -4.48
C PRO A 51 -1.26 -0.58 -4.19
N ASN A 52 -2.13 -1.54 -4.46
CA ASN A 52 -1.83 -2.96 -4.29
C ASN A 52 -2.61 -3.81 -5.30
N ASP A 53 -1.92 -4.79 -5.91
CA ASP A 53 -2.49 -5.69 -6.91
C ASP A 53 -3.62 -6.56 -6.34
N VAL A 54 -3.64 -6.83 -5.03
CA VAL A 54 -4.73 -7.56 -4.36
C VAL A 54 -6.06 -6.81 -4.44
N ALA A 55 -6.04 -5.48 -4.52
CA ALA A 55 -7.23 -4.66 -4.75
C ALA A 55 -7.58 -4.46 -6.23
N THR A 56 -7.00 -5.28 -7.12
CA THR A 56 -7.30 -5.25 -8.56
C THR A 56 -7.89 -6.57 -9.04
N TRP A 57 -8.53 -6.53 -10.20
CA TRP A 57 -9.01 -7.72 -10.89
C TRP A 57 -8.34 -7.85 -12.27
N PRO A 58 -7.94 -9.07 -12.70
CA PRO A 58 -7.43 -9.28 -14.06
C PRO A 58 -8.47 -8.93 -15.13
N ASP A 59 -8.11 -8.08 -16.07
CA ASP A 59 -8.95 -7.66 -17.20
C ASP A 59 -8.08 -7.40 -18.45
N PRO A 60 -8.01 -8.34 -19.41
CA PRO A 60 -7.16 -8.21 -20.59
C PRO A 60 -7.64 -7.15 -21.59
N SER A 61 -8.83 -6.57 -21.39
CA SER A 61 -9.31 -5.45 -22.20
C SER A 61 -8.71 -4.10 -21.80
N ARG A 62 -8.02 -4.05 -20.65
CA ARG A 62 -7.41 -2.84 -20.06
C ARG A 62 -5.95 -2.71 -20.43
N ALA A 63 -5.43 -1.48 -20.49
CA ALA A 63 -4.05 -1.21 -20.88
C ALA A 63 -3.00 -1.91 -19.98
N THR A 64 -3.28 -2.03 -18.68
CA THR A 64 -2.40 -2.70 -17.70
C THR A 64 -2.73 -4.19 -17.52
N GLY A 65 -3.75 -4.71 -18.21
CA GLY A 65 -4.27 -6.06 -17.98
C GLY A 65 -5.02 -6.21 -16.65
N ARG A 66 -5.29 -5.11 -15.94
CA ARG A 66 -5.98 -5.07 -14.64
C ARG A 66 -6.96 -3.90 -14.60
N ARG A 67 -8.00 -4.03 -13.79
CA ARG A 67 -8.90 -2.94 -13.36
C ARG A 67 -8.93 -2.85 -11.84
N LEU A 68 -9.23 -1.68 -11.29
CA LEU A 68 -9.45 -1.57 -9.84
C LEU A 68 -10.71 -2.33 -9.45
N ASN A 69 -10.71 -2.92 -8.25
CA ASN A 69 -11.84 -3.68 -7.74
C ASN A 69 -12.54 -2.91 -6.61
N ALA A 70 -13.38 -1.94 -6.97
CA ALA A 70 -14.12 -1.14 -6.00
C ALA A 70 -15.49 -1.77 -5.72
N SER A 71 -15.81 -2.08 -4.46
CA SER A 71 -17.13 -2.61 -4.09
C SER A 71 -18.23 -1.61 -4.43
N LEU A 72 -19.20 -2.01 -5.25
CA LEU A 72 -20.37 -1.17 -5.56
C LEU A 72 -21.48 -1.28 -4.51
N LEU A 73 -21.31 -2.08 -3.45
CA LEU A 73 -22.27 -2.20 -2.35
C LEU A 73 -22.07 -1.04 -1.38
N VAL A 74 -22.83 0.04 -1.61
CA VAL A 74 -22.77 1.29 -0.84
C VAL A 74 -24.15 1.89 -0.65
N ASP A 75 -24.27 2.76 0.35
CA ASP A 75 -25.52 3.34 0.81
C ASP A 75 -26.08 4.42 -0.13
N THR A 76 -25.22 5.13 -0.87
CA THR A 76 -25.63 6.25 -1.72
C THR A 76 -25.35 6.00 -3.19
N GLU A 77 -26.22 6.50 -4.08
CA GLU A 77 -26.01 6.38 -5.52
C GLU A 77 -24.81 7.23 -6.00
N THR A 78 -24.57 8.37 -5.36
CA THR A 78 -23.39 9.20 -5.65
C THR A 78 -22.10 8.43 -5.42
N GLU A 79 -21.98 7.75 -4.27
CA GLU A 79 -20.80 6.92 -3.99
C GLU A 79 -20.71 5.74 -4.97
N ARG A 80 -21.84 5.10 -5.30
CA ARG A 80 -21.87 4.00 -6.26
C ARG A 80 -21.36 4.43 -7.64
N GLN A 81 -21.75 5.63 -8.08
CA GLN A 81 -21.30 6.20 -9.34
C GLN A 81 -19.80 6.51 -9.32
N ILE A 82 -19.29 7.10 -8.22
CA ILE A 82 -17.86 7.37 -8.05
C ILE A 82 -17.05 6.05 -8.08
N ARG A 83 -17.49 5.03 -7.34
CA ARG A 83 -16.84 3.72 -7.32
C ARG A 83 -16.88 3.02 -8.68
N ARG A 84 -17.94 3.23 -9.47
CA ARG A 84 -18.01 2.76 -10.87
C ARG A 84 -16.92 3.40 -11.73
N TYR A 85 -16.67 4.71 -11.58
CA TYR A 85 -15.57 5.36 -12.29
C TYR A 85 -14.19 4.84 -11.85
N PHE A 86 -14.00 4.51 -10.57
CA PHE A 86 -12.78 3.85 -10.11
C PHE A 86 -12.62 2.46 -10.72
N ASP A 87 -13.69 1.66 -10.77
CA ASP A 87 -13.70 0.31 -11.35
C ASP A 87 -13.38 0.31 -12.86
N GLU A 88 -13.63 1.42 -13.55
CA GLU A 88 -13.30 1.62 -14.97
C GLU A 88 -11.84 2.02 -15.22
N LEU A 89 -11.05 2.31 -14.19
CA LEU A 89 -9.63 2.68 -14.36
C LEU A 89 -8.79 1.47 -14.77
N ASP A 90 -7.83 1.72 -15.67
CA ASP A 90 -6.84 0.74 -16.13
C ASP A 90 -5.74 0.49 -15.07
N GLY A 91 -6.14 0.16 -13.84
CA GLY A 91 -5.26 -0.05 -12.69
C GLY A 91 -4.95 1.23 -11.91
N TRP A 92 -3.83 1.22 -11.19
CA TRP A 92 -3.40 2.33 -10.34
C TRP A 92 -2.73 3.45 -11.15
N GLY A 93 -2.96 4.69 -10.74
CA GLY A 93 -2.32 5.85 -11.38
C GLY A 93 -0.80 5.88 -11.14
N THR A 94 -0.04 6.31 -12.13
CA THR A 94 1.44 6.40 -12.05
C THR A 94 1.94 7.43 -11.04
N PHE A 95 1.09 8.39 -10.67
CA PHE A 95 1.36 9.42 -9.67
C PHE A 95 0.50 9.23 -8.41
N ALA A 96 -0.14 8.06 -8.26
CA ALA A 96 -0.88 7.76 -7.04
C ALA A 96 0.11 7.62 -5.87
N PRO A 97 -0.16 8.26 -4.72
CA PRO A 97 0.69 8.10 -3.55
C PRO A 97 0.60 6.67 -3.01
N ILE A 98 1.68 6.20 -2.40
CA ILE A 98 1.66 4.98 -1.58
C ILE A 98 1.09 5.37 -0.21
N THR A 99 -0.01 4.72 0.16
CA THR A 99 -0.72 4.89 1.43
C THR A 99 -0.62 3.59 2.20
N ILE A 100 -0.12 3.66 3.43
CA ILE A 100 0.06 2.50 4.32
C ILE A 100 -0.74 2.76 5.59
N PRO A 101 -1.83 2.02 5.84
CA PRO A 101 -2.57 2.13 7.09
C PRO A 101 -1.84 1.41 8.23
N PHE A 102 -1.87 2.00 9.43
CA PHE A 102 -1.31 1.44 10.66
C PHE A 102 -2.40 1.25 11.72
N ASP A 103 -2.27 0.21 12.55
CA ASP A 103 -3.21 -0.09 13.66
C ASP A 103 -3.03 0.81 14.90
N ALA A 104 -1.97 1.63 14.91
CA ALA A 104 -1.66 2.61 15.93
C ALA A 104 -0.90 3.80 15.33
N GLU A 105 -0.80 4.88 16.09
CA GLU A 105 -0.06 6.08 15.68
C GLU A 105 1.45 5.79 15.60
N ILE A 106 2.10 6.36 14.58
CA ILE A 106 3.56 6.35 14.47
C ILE A 106 4.13 7.44 15.39
N ASP A 107 5.14 7.09 16.18
CA ASP A 107 5.93 8.08 16.91
C ASP A 107 6.81 8.87 15.93
N VAL A 108 6.27 10.01 15.48
CA VAL A 108 6.96 10.90 14.53
C VAL A 108 8.17 11.60 15.13
N ALA A 109 8.28 11.69 16.46
CA ALA A 109 9.42 12.28 17.14
C ALA A 109 10.61 11.30 17.17
N ASP A 110 10.37 10.04 17.53
CA ASP A 110 11.38 8.97 17.41
C ASP A 110 11.82 8.79 15.95
N LEU A 111 10.88 8.84 14.99
CA LEU A 111 11.21 8.82 13.57
C LEU A 111 12.14 9.98 13.17
N LEU A 112 11.84 11.21 13.62
CA LEU A 112 12.69 12.38 13.34
C LEU A 112 14.09 12.20 13.92
N GLU A 113 14.20 11.75 15.17
CA GLU A 113 15.49 11.51 15.84
C GLU A 113 16.34 10.50 15.06
N ARG A 114 15.75 9.37 14.65
CA ARG A 114 16.44 8.34 13.85
C ARG A 114 16.84 8.80 12.45
N GLN A 115 16.23 9.87 11.94
CA GLN A 115 16.53 10.43 10.62
C GLN A 115 17.55 11.58 10.68
N GLY A 116 18.26 11.73 11.81
CA GLY A 116 19.29 12.74 12.01
C GLY A 116 18.81 14.01 12.73
N GLY A 117 17.57 14.03 13.23
CA GLY A 117 17.00 15.16 13.96
C GLY A 117 16.64 16.36 13.07
N ALA A 118 16.50 17.53 13.71
CA ALA A 118 16.11 18.78 13.03
C ALA A 118 17.26 19.49 12.29
N ASP A 119 18.50 19.02 12.45
CA ASP A 119 19.70 19.65 11.87
C ASP A 119 19.93 19.28 10.38
N ASN A 120 18.91 18.73 9.72
CA ASN A 120 18.87 18.21 8.35
C ASN A 120 19.66 16.91 8.14
N PHE A 121 19.16 16.11 7.20
CA PHE A 121 19.67 14.80 6.81
C PHE A 121 21.20 14.75 6.57
N HIS A 122 21.85 13.70 7.06
CA HIS A 122 23.27 13.42 6.86
C HIS A 122 23.51 11.98 6.37
N GLU A 123 24.17 11.83 5.21
CA GLU A 123 24.42 10.50 4.60
C GLU A 123 25.23 9.54 5.50
N ARG A 124 26.07 10.07 6.39
CA ARG A 124 26.89 9.25 7.32
C ARG A 124 26.04 8.49 8.35
N ASP A 125 24.85 9.00 8.66
CA ASP A 125 23.94 8.45 9.67
C ASP A 125 22.93 7.48 9.04
N PHE A 126 22.96 7.31 7.71
CA PHE A 126 22.06 6.44 6.95
C PHE A 126 21.92 5.01 7.49
N PRO A 127 22.97 4.33 8.00
CA PRO A 127 22.82 3.00 8.59
C PRO A 127 21.91 2.94 9.82
N ASP A 128 21.63 4.08 10.45
CA ASP A 128 20.79 4.20 11.65
C ASP A 128 19.37 4.72 11.34
N HIS A 129 19.08 5.04 10.07
CA HIS A 129 17.78 5.55 9.66
C HIS A 129 16.65 4.51 9.81
N ALA A 130 15.45 4.99 10.15
CA ALA A 130 14.29 4.13 10.37
C ALA A 130 13.61 3.63 9.08
N VAL A 131 13.80 4.33 7.95
CA VAL A 131 13.10 4.06 6.68
C VAL A 131 14.12 3.90 5.56
N TYR A 132 13.97 2.81 4.80
CA TYR A 132 14.81 2.49 3.65
C TYR A 132 13.95 2.25 2.41
N VAL A 133 14.44 2.71 1.26
CA VAL A 133 13.95 2.25 -0.05
C VAL A 133 14.96 1.26 -0.58
N ILE A 134 14.58 -0.02 -0.72
CA ILE A 134 15.52 -1.05 -1.16
C ILE A 134 15.33 -1.30 -2.64
N ASN A 135 16.43 -1.25 -3.40
CA ASN A 135 16.42 -1.73 -4.77
C ASN A 135 16.30 -3.27 -4.75
N MET A 136 15.19 -3.80 -5.26
CA MET A 136 14.89 -5.23 -5.22
C MET A 136 15.79 -6.07 -6.15
N GLU A 137 16.42 -5.47 -7.16
CA GLU A 137 17.36 -6.15 -8.07
C GLU A 137 18.76 -6.29 -7.45
N THR A 138 19.24 -5.24 -6.78
CA THR A 138 20.61 -5.20 -6.24
C THR A 138 20.68 -5.46 -4.73
N GLY A 139 19.56 -5.35 -4.01
CA GLY A 139 19.50 -5.38 -2.55
C GLY A 139 20.09 -4.14 -1.87
N VAL A 140 20.50 -3.12 -2.65
CA VAL A 140 21.15 -1.91 -2.10
C VAL A 140 20.08 -0.90 -1.66
N PRO A 141 20.14 -0.40 -0.41
CA PRO A 141 19.25 0.65 0.04
C PRO A 141 19.61 2.00 -0.59
N ALA A 142 18.60 2.72 -1.07
CA ALA A 142 18.68 4.08 -1.55
C ALA A 142 18.35 5.07 -0.43
N LEU A 143 19.04 6.21 -0.44
CA LEU A 143 18.78 7.32 0.47
C LEU A 143 17.38 7.89 0.19
N LEU A 144 16.56 7.99 1.23
CA LEU A 144 15.27 8.67 1.20
C LEU A 144 15.32 9.85 2.16
N ASP A 145 15.20 11.07 1.63
CA ASP A 145 15.06 12.28 2.43
C ASP A 145 13.59 12.49 2.83
N LEU A 146 13.36 12.65 4.13
CA LEU A 146 12.04 12.99 4.68
C LEU A 146 11.90 14.51 4.85
N ASN A 147 12.09 15.25 3.76
CA ASN A 147 11.99 16.72 3.74
C ASN A 147 12.97 17.42 4.70
N GLY A 148 14.18 16.89 4.89
CA GLY A 148 15.17 17.42 5.82
C GLY A 148 14.70 17.47 7.28
N GLY A 149 13.72 16.64 7.67
CA GLY A 149 13.14 16.62 9.01
C GLY A 149 11.98 17.60 9.22
N ASN A 150 11.61 18.41 8.22
CA ASN A 150 10.52 19.39 8.36
C ASN A 150 9.11 18.76 8.39
N PHE A 151 8.98 17.47 8.10
CA PHE A 151 7.68 16.77 8.15
C PHE A 151 7.01 16.88 9.53
N TYR A 152 7.81 16.93 10.61
CA TYR A 152 7.31 17.10 11.98
C TYR A 152 6.65 18.46 12.19
N TYR A 153 7.16 19.52 11.55
CA TYR A 153 6.56 20.86 11.65
C TYR A 153 5.12 20.85 11.13
N THR A 154 4.90 20.32 9.92
CA THR A 154 3.55 20.23 9.32
C THR A 154 2.63 19.26 10.05
N ALA A 155 3.19 18.23 10.71
CA ALA A 155 2.41 17.30 11.52
C ALA A 155 1.95 17.92 12.86
N THR A 156 2.71 18.87 13.42
CA THR A 156 2.42 19.49 14.72
C THR A 156 1.74 20.85 14.62
N HIS A 157 1.83 21.52 13.46
CA HIS A 157 1.28 22.85 13.24
C HIS A 157 0.25 22.80 12.09
N VAL A 158 -0.93 22.25 12.40
CA VAL A 158 -2.03 22.04 11.43
C VAL A 158 -2.85 23.29 11.12
N ASP A 159 -2.58 24.39 11.83
CA ASP A 159 -3.33 25.66 11.82
C ASP A 159 -2.51 26.82 11.22
N GLN A 160 -1.39 26.53 10.55
CA GLN A 160 -0.55 27.55 9.92
C GLN A 160 -1.17 28.01 8.60
N TYR A 161 -2.21 28.80 8.74
CA TYR A 161 -2.82 29.52 7.63
C TYR A 161 -1.97 30.73 7.24
N TRP A 162 -1.97 31.09 5.96
CA TRP A 162 -1.37 32.35 5.54
C TRP A 162 -2.14 33.53 6.15
N GLU A 163 -1.48 34.67 6.36
CA GLU A 163 -2.09 35.90 6.93
C GLU A 163 -3.37 36.36 6.19
N ASN A 164 -3.53 35.96 4.92
CA ASN A 164 -4.69 36.27 4.09
C ASN A 164 -5.61 35.05 3.86
N ASP A 165 -5.44 33.94 4.55
CA ASP A 165 -6.32 32.79 4.41
C ASP A 165 -7.66 33.08 5.11
N PRO A 166 -8.79 33.10 4.38
CA PRO A 166 -10.10 33.35 4.99
C PRO A 166 -10.53 32.27 6.00
N ARG A 167 -9.78 31.17 6.15
CA ARG A 167 -10.05 30.07 7.10
C ARG A 167 -9.27 30.14 8.42
N ASP A 168 -8.51 31.22 8.66
CA ASP A 168 -7.63 31.46 9.83
C ASP A 168 -8.34 31.58 11.21
N GLY A 169 -9.30 30.70 11.49
CA GLY A 169 -10.07 30.71 12.73
C GLY A 169 -11.19 29.68 12.78
N GLU A 170 -11.38 28.89 11.72
CA GLU A 170 -12.44 27.88 11.64
C GLU A 170 -11.98 26.47 12.05
N SER A 171 -10.67 26.24 12.15
CA SER A 171 -10.11 24.98 12.64
C SER A 171 -9.75 25.11 14.12
N LYS A 172 -10.56 24.50 14.99
CA LYS A 172 -10.27 24.27 16.41
C LYS A 172 -10.49 22.81 16.76
#